data_AF-A0A511MEY2-F1
#
_entry.id   AF-A0A511MEY2-F1
#
_cell.length_a   1.000
_cell.length_b   1.000
_cell.length_c   1.000
_cell.angle_alpha   90.00
_cell.angle_beta   90.00
_cell.angle_gamma   90.00
#
_symmetry.space_group_name_H-M   'P 1'
#
loop_
_entity.id
_entity.type
_entity.pdbx_description
1 polymer ?
#
loop_
_entity_poly.entity_id
_entity_poly.type
_entity_poly.pdbx_seq_one_letter_code
_entity_poly.pdbx_strand_id
1 'polypeptide(L)'
;MSTTTPRTDVAIRRPQDAETLGTDAVTVRLLLDASDTDGALSTLEVTMQPGADGAAPHYHTSSDELFYVADGELQLLAGDRVVTVGAGGSIVVPKFMPHAFGATPESSARIMIALLPGVQRFEYFRLLDRIAKGESTLADLAAAQEEFDNHFVDAPNWWAERNANRR
;
A
#
# COMPACT_ATOMS: atom_id res chain seq x y z
N MET A 1 28.96 15.08 -7.62
CA MET A 1 28.74 13.71 -8.15
C MET A 1 28.76 12.80 -6.95
N SER A 2 27.59 12.35 -6.47
CA SER A 2 27.52 11.41 -5.35
C SER A 2 27.92 10.04 -5.87
N THR A 3 29.07 9.54 -5.43
CA THR A 3 29.52 8.18 -5.73
C THR A 3 28.71 7.21 -4.88
N THR A 4 27.61 6.70 -5.42
CA THR A 4 26.87 5.60 -4.81
C THR A 4 27.75 4.36 -4.86
N THR A 5 28.28 3.94 -3.72
CA THR A 5 28.93 2.64 -3.58
C THR A 5 27.95 1.56 -4.05
N PRO A 6 28.34 0.66 -4.97
CA PRO A 6 27.47 -0.42 -5.42
C PRO A 6 27.04 -1.25 -4.21
N ARG A 7 25.75 -1.54 -4.13
CA ARG A 7 25.20 -2.45 -3.13
C ARG A 7 25.82 -3.84 -3.32
N THR A 8 26.52 -4.36 -2.31
CA THR A 8 27.15 -5.70 -2.37
C THR A 8 26.35 -6.77 -1.64
N ASP A 9 25.49 -6.38 -0.69
CA ASP A 9 24.73 -7.31 0.14
C ASP A 9 23.26 -7.41 -0.29
N VAL A 10 22.73 -8.63 -0.22
CA VAL A 10 21.33 -8.92 -0.54
C VAL A 10 20.41 -8.54 0.62
N ALA A 11 19.34 -7.80 0.33
CA ALA A 11 18.22 -7.64 1.27
C ALA A 11 17.39 -8.92 1.32
N ILE A 12 17.25 -9.52 2.50
CA ILE A 12 16.43 -10.71 2.69
C ILE A 12 15.50 -10.49 3.87
N ARG A 13 14.20 -10.65 3.64
CA ARG A 13 13.20 -10.86 4.68
C ARG A 13 12.61 -12.24 4.52
N ARG A 14 12.84 -13.13 5.49
CA ARG A 14 12.20 -14.44 5.48
C ARG A 14 10.78 -14.33 6.04
N PRO A 15 9.86 -15.23 5.65
CA PRO A 15 8.48 -15.17 6.13
C PRO A 15 8.35 -15.12 7.66
N GLN A 16 9.18 -15.88 8.39
CA GLN A 16 9.16 -15.88 9.86
C GLN A 16 9.71 -14.61 10.50
N ASP A 17 10.45 -13.80 9.74
CA ASP A 17 11.06 -12.55 10.19
C ASP A 17 10.19 -11.33 9.82
N ALA A 18 9.11 -11.55 9.08
CA ALA A 18 8.21 -10.51 8.58
C ALA A 18 7.13 -10.19 9.62
N GLU A 19 7.08 -8.93 10.05
CA GLU A 19 5.99 -8.43 10.89
C GLU A 19 4.69 -8.37 10.08
N THR A 20 3.57 -8.73 10.72
CA THR A 20 2.23 -8.62 10.14
C THR A 20 1.35 -7.77 11.03
N LEU A 21 0.75 -6.73 10.46
CA LEU A 21 -0.10 -5.74 11.12
C LEU A 21 -1.52 -5.78 10.53
N GLY A 22 -2.48 -5.16 11.21
CA GLY A 22 -3.84 -4.97 10.70
C GLY A 22 -4.92 -5.71 11.49
N THR A 23 -5.97 -6.12 10.79
CA THR A 23 -7.20 -6.71 11.34
C THR A 23 -7.53 -8.03 10.64
N ASP A 24 -8.60 -8.71 11.07
CA ASP A 24 -9.09 -9.91 10.39
C ASP A 24 -9.53 -9.62 8.93
N ALA A 25 -9.98 -8.40 8.65
CA ALA A 25 -10.43 -8.00 7.31
C ALA A 25 -9.27 -7.67 6.37
N VAL A 26 -8.20 -7.05 6.90
CA VAL A 26 -7.04 -6.61 6.12
C VAL A 26 -5.77 -6.76 6.93
N THR A 27 -4.81 -7.50 6.39
CA THR A 27 -3.47 -7.65 6.97
C THR A 27 -2.41 -7.12 6.03
N VAL A 28 -1.35 -6.53 6.62
CA VAL A 28 -0.18 -6.03 5.91
C VAL A 28 1.04 -6.75 6.45
N ARG A 29 1.72 -7.50 5.60
CA ARG A 29 2.98 -8.18 5.91
C ARG A 29 4.15 -7.36 5.37
N LEU A 30 5.00 -6.90 6.27
CA LEU A 30 6.13 -6.02 5.98
C LEU A 30 7.31 -6.85 5.43
N LEU A 31 7.69 -6.62 4.17
CA LEU A 31 8.73 -7.40 3.50
C LEU A 31 10.09 -6.69 3.57
N LEU A 32 10.31 -5.62 2.80
CA LEU A 32 11.53 -4.82 2.83
C LEU A 32 11.19 -3.34 2.87
N ASP A 33 11.87 -2.58 3.71
CA ASP A 33 11.70 -1.13 3.74
C ASP A 33 12.81 -0.41 2.96
N ALA A 34 12.68 0.90 2.76
CA ALA A 34 13.69 1.72 2.10
C ALA A 34 15.07 1.60 2.79
N SER A 35 15.09 1.47 4.12
CA SER A 35 16.31 1.27 4.91
C SER A 35 16.96 -0.10 4.69
N ASP A 36 16.17 -1.13 4.33
CA ASP A 36 16.69 -2.44 3.96
C ASP A 36 17.31 -2.43 2.56
N THR A 37 17.00 -1.45 1.70
CA THR A 37 17.31 -1.48 0.27
C THR A 37 18.18 -0.32 -0.24
N ASP A 38 18.76 0.48 0.66
CA ASP A 38 19.46 1.73 0.33
C ASP A 38 18.58 2.69 -0.50
N GLY A 39 17.27 2.68 -0.24
CA GLY A 39 16.27 3.50 -0.93
C GLY A 39 15.87 3.00 -2.31
N ALA A 40 16.31 1.81 -2.74
CA ALA A 40 15.97 1.30 -4.07
C ALA A 40 14.48 0.95 -4.21
N LEU A 41 13.88 0.35 -3.17
CA LEU A 41 12.45 0.06 -3.12
C LEU A 41 11.96 -0.18 -1.69
N SER A 42 10.66 -0.05 -1.49
CA SER A 42 9.97 -0.62 -0.32
C SER A 42 8.90 -1.57 -0.80
N THR A 43 8.74 -2.72 -0.15
CA THR A 43 7.77 -3.74 -0.56
C THR A 43 7.08 -4.39 0.62
N LEU A 44 5.82 -4.74 0.39
CA LEU A 44 4.92 -5.35 1.36
C LEU A 44 3.90 -6.23 0.65
N GLU A 45 3.25 -7.10 1.40
CA GLU A 45 2.08 -7.84 0.94
C GLU A 45 0.85 -7.37 1.71
N VAL A 46 -0.26 -7.14 1.00
CA VAL A 46 -1.57 -6.86 1.59
C VAL A 46 -2.51 -8.03 1.28
N THR A 47 -3.18 -8.55 2.31
CA THR A 47 -4.26 -9.52 2.15
C THR A 47 -5.56 -8.90 2.63
N MET A 48 -6.61 -8.97 1.82
CA MET A 48 -7.91 -8.37 2.04
C MET A 48 -9.01 -9.43 1.88
N GLN A 49 -9.95 -9.47 2.83
CA GLN A 49 -11.18 -10.26 2.73
C GLN A 49 -12.12 -9.69 1.65
N PRO A 50 -13.11 -10.46 1.16
CA PRO A 50 -14.09 -9.95 0.19
C PRO A 50 -14.72 -8.64 0.63
N GLY A 51 -14.70 -7.65 -0.27
CA GLY A 51 -15.25 -6.32 -0.03
C GLY A 51 -14.47 -5.44 0.96
N ALA A 52 -13.36 -5.90 1.53
CA ALA A 52 -12.54 -5.09 2.43
C ALA A 52 -11.82 -3.96 1.67
N ASP A 53 -11.71 -2.79 2.27
CA ASP A 53 -10.94 -1.67 1.74
C ASP A 53 -9.47 -1.81 2.15
N GLY A 54 -8.55 -1.61 1.20
CA GLY A 54 -7.12 -1.58 1.46
C GLY A 54 -6.66 -0.19 1.88
N ALA A 55 -6.30 0.64 0.89
CA ALA A 55 -5.92 2.02 1.13
C ALA A 55 -7.02 3.01 0.71
N ALA A 56 -7.27 4.01 1.55
CA ALA A 56 -8.06 5.18 1.17
C ALA A 56 -7.37 5.99 0.06
N PRO A 57 -8.09 6.84 -0.69
CA PRO A 57 -7.50 7.62 -1.77
C PRO A 57 -6.32 8.49 -1.32
N HIS A 58 -5.20 8.33 -2.01
CA HIS A 58 -3.95 9.04 -1.74
C HIS A 58 -3.09 9.13 -3.00
N TYR A 59 -1.97 9.85 -2.90
CA TYR A 59 -0.89 9.82 -3.90
C TYR A 59 0.47 9.88 -3.22
N HIS A 60 1.50 9.48 -3.98
CA HIS A 60 2.91 9.58 -3.62
C HIS A 60 3.57 10.68 -4.47
N THR A 61 4.53 11.42 -3.93
CA THR A 61 5.27 12.49 -4.64
C THR A 61 6.64 12.03 -5.12
N SER A 62 7.20 10.98 -4.50
CA SER A 62 8.55 10.51 -4.79
C SER A 62 8.58 9.24 -5.63
N SER A 63 7.56 8.38 -5.47
CA SER A 63 7.60 6.98 -5.90
C SER A 63 6.46 6.59 -6.83
N ASP A 64 6.76 5.80 -7.85
CA ASP A 64 5.74 5.02 -8.54
C ASP A 64 5.40 3.79 -7.69
N GLU A 65 4.16 3.33 -7.74
CA GLU A 65 3.69 2.18 -6.96
C GLU A 65 3.26 1.03 -7.90
N LEU A 66 3.96 -0.09 -7.80
CA LEU A 66 3.65 -1.34 -8.47
C LEU A 66 2.74 -2.20 -7.58
N PHE A 67 1.67 -2.71 -8.17
CA PHE A 67 0.82 -3.76 -7.63
C PHE A 67 0.98 -5.02 -8.45
N TYR A 68 1.17 -6.16 -7.79
CA TYR A 68 1.03 -7.48 -8.39
C TYR A 68 -0.06 -8.25 -7.64
N VAL A 69 -1.08 -8.73 -8.36
CA VAL A 69 -2.16 -9.50 -7.77
C VAL A 69 -1.74 -10.96 -7.70
N ALA A 70 -1.35 -11.40 -6.51
CA ALA A 70 -0.90 -12.77 -6.28
C ALA A 70 -2.06 -13.77 -6.20
N ASP A 71 -3.22 -13.33 -5.72
CA ASP A 71 -4.43 -14.14 -5.62
C ASP A 71 -5.69 -13.24 -5.57
N GLY A 72 -6.83 -13.78 -6.01
CA GLY A 72 -8.12 -13.11 -5.97
C GLY A 72 -8.27 -11.94 -6.96
N GLU A 73 -9.04 -10.91 -6.57
CA GLU A 73 -9.35 -9.76 -7.43
C GLU A 73 -9.19 -8.41 -6.70
N LEU A 74 -8.34 -7.55 -7.26
CA LEU A 74 -8.11 -6.19 -6.78
C LEU A 74 -8.98 -5.20 -7.54
N GLN A 75 -9.76 -4.40 -6.83
CA GLN A 75 -10.36 -3.18 -7.35
C GLN A 75 -9.44 -1.99 -7.01
N LEU A 76 -9.11 -1.16 -8.01
CA LEU A 76 -8.17 -0.04 -7.85
C LEU A 76 -8.71 1.23 -8.51
N LEU A 77 -8.66 2.35 -7.80
CA LEU A 77 -8.80 3.68 -8.37
C LEU A 77 -7.48 4.07 -9.05
N ALA A 78 -7.52 4.43 -10.33
CA ALA A 78 -6.39 4.91 -11.11
C ALA A 78 -6.71 6.29 -11.68
N GLY A 79 -6.46 7.35 -10.90
CA GLY A 79 -6.89 8.71 -11.23
C GLY A 79 -8.39 8.86 -11.02
N ASP A 80 -9.16 8.91 -12.09
CA ASP A 80 -10.62 9.10 -12.10
C ASP A 80 -11.42 7.83 -12.41
N ARG A 81 -10.73 6.75 -12.80
CA ARG A 81 -11.32 5.47 -13.20
C ARG A 81 -11.12 4.40 -12.14
N VAL A 82 -12.10 3.51 -12.01
CA VAL A 82 -11.97 2.28 -11.23
C VAL A 82 -11.71 1.12 -12.18
N VAL A 83 -10.69 0.34 -11.89
CA VAL A 83 -10.32 -0.87 -12.66
C VAL A 83 -10.32 -2.08 -11.74
N THR A 84 -10.55 -3.26 -12.32
CA THR A 84 -10.43 -4.54 -11.60
C THR A 84 -9.36 -5.40 -12.27
N VAL A 85 -8.47 -5.97 -11.47
CA VAL A 85 -7.38 -6.82 -11.94
C VAL A 85 -7.35 -8.10 -11.10
N GLY A 86 -7.43 -9.24 -11.77
CA GLY A 86 -7.37 -10.57 -11.14
C GLY A 86 -5.94 -11.08 -10.97
N ALA A 87 -5.83 -12.24 -10.32
CA ALA A 87 -4.56 -12.93 -10.07
C ALA A 87 -3.68 -13.08 -11.33
N GLY A 88 -2.37 -12.86 -11.15
CA GLY A 88 -1.37 -12.83 -12.22
C GLY A 88 -1.26 -11.48 -12.94
N GLY A 89 -2.18 -10.54 -12.71
CA GLY A 89 -2.12 -9.19 -13.25
C GLY A 89 -1.22 -8.25 -12.46
N SER A 90 -0.80 -7.17 -13.11
CA SER A 90 -0.01 -6.10 -12.48
C SER A 90 -0.46 -4.71 -12.93
N ILE A 91 -0.21 -3.73 -12.07
CA ILE A 91 -0.58 -2.32 -12.26
C ILE A 91 0.60 -1.48 -11.79
N VAL A 92 0.98 -0.44 -12.53
CA VAL A 92 1.88 0.61 -12.03
C VAL A 92 1.09 1.91 -11.99
N VAL A 93 1.03 2.51 -10.80
CA VAL A 93 0.48 3.85 -10.59
C VAL A 93 1.64 4.83 -10.54
N PRO A 94 1.71 5.81 -11.46
CA PRO A 94 2.76 6.81 -11.41
C PRO A 94 2.56 7.77 -10.23
N LYS A 95 3.66 8.29 -9.70
CA LYS A 95 3.61 9.36 -8.69
C LYS A 95 2.71 10.54 -9.13
N PHE A 96 2.15 11.22 -8.14
CA PHE A 96 1.13 12.27 -8.24
C PHE A 96 -0.24 11.83 -8.75
N MET A 97 -0.42 10.58 -9.21
CA MET A 97 -1.74 10.07 -9.57
C MET A 97 -2.50 9.64 -8.31
N PRO A 98 -3.68 10.20 -8.03
CA PRO A 98 -4.56 9.69 -6.99
C PRO A 98 -4.93 8.23 -7.25
N HIS A 99 -4.82 7.41 -6.22
CA HIS A 99 -5.18 6.01 -6.26
C HIS A 99 -5.65 5.51 -4.89
N ALA A 100 -6.38 4.41 -4.92
CA ALA A 100 -6.97 3.72 -3.78
C ALA A 100 -7.15 2.26 -4.19
N PHE A 101 -7.29 1.36 -3.23
CA PHE A 101 -7.56 -0.04 -3.59
C PHE A 101 -8.33 -0.78 -2.51
N GLY A 102 -8.96 -1.88 -2.92
CA GLY A 102 -9.66 -2.81 -2.06
C GLY A 102 -9.93 -4.12 -2.79
N ALA A 103 -10.35 -5.14 -2.05
CA ALA A 103 -10.84 -6.37 -2.66
C ALA A 103 -12.20 -6.12 -3.33
N THR A 104 -12.51 -6.84 -4.41
CA THR A 104 -13.86 -6.79 -4.99
C THR A 104 -14.89 -7.32 -3.99
N PRO A 105 -16.19 -6.95 -4.10
CA PRO A 105 -17.22 -7.39 -3.15
C PRO A 105 -17.34 -8.92 -2.98
N GLU A 106 -17.04 -9.68 -4.03
CA GLU A 106 -17.27 -11.13 -4.10
C GLU A 106 -15.99 -11.96 -3.98
N SER A 107 -14.82 -11.33 -3.92
CA SER A 107 -13.52 -12.01 -3.93
C SER A 107 -12.56 -11.38 -2.95
N SER A 108 -11.77 -12.20 -2.26
CA SER A 108 -10.60 -11.71 -1.52
C SER A 108 -9.55 -11.17 -2.49
N ALA A 109 -8.53 -10.50 -1.97
CA ALA A 109 -7.36 -10.12 -2.75
C ALA A 109 -6.08 -10.30 -1.93
N ARG A 110 -5.04 -10.87 -2.54
CA ARG A 110 -3.68 -10.85 -1.99
C ARG A 110 -2.75 -10.22 -3.00
N ILE A 111 -2.12 -9.13 -2.61
CA ILE A 111 -1.33 -8.29 -3.49
C ILE A 111 0.06 -8.08 -2.92
N MET A 112 1.07 -8.00 -3.79
CA MET A 112 2.37 -7.43 -3.45
C MET A 112 2.42 -6.00 -3.96
N ILE A 113 2.84 -5.09 -3.10
CA ILE A 113 3.08 -3.69 -3.43
C ILE A 113 4.59 -3.44 -3.41
N ALA A 114 5.08 -2.66 -4.37
CA ALA A 114 6.42 -2.12 -4.35
C ALA A 114 6.42 -0.64 -4.73
N LEU A 115 7.05 0.21 -3.92
CA LEU A 115 7.28 1.61 -4.22
C LEU A 115 8.71 1.79 -4.72
N LEU A 116 8.87 2.49 -5.85
CA LEU A 116 10.15 2.73 -6.51
C LEU A 116 10.28 4.21 -6.91
N PRO A 117 11.27 4.96 -6.38
CA PRO A 117 12.21 4.59 -5.30
C PRO A 117 11.53 4.18 -3.99
N GLY A 118 12.28 3.65 -3.02
CA GLY A 118 11.72 3.25 -1.73
C GLY A 118 11.39 4.45 -0.84
N VAL A 119 10.27 4.35 -0.11
CA VAL A 119 9.86 5.27 0.97
C VAL A 119 9.59 4.49 2.25
N GLN A 120 9.66 5.14 3.41
CA GLN A 120 9.45 4.45 4.69
C GLN A 120 8.03 3.90 4.80
N ARG A 121 7.90 2.57 4.86
CA ARG A 121 6.61 1.88 4.98
C ARG A 121 6.40 1.26 6.35
N PHE A 122 7.43 0.77 7.01
CA PHE A 122 7.22 -0.03 8.22
C PHE A 122 6.62 0.82 9.34
N GLU A 123 7.22 1.99 9.63
CA GLU A 123 6.67 2.92 10.63
C GLU A 123 5.33 3.52 10.23
N TYR A 124 5.08 3.72 8.93
CA TYR A 124 3.75 4.15 8.46
C TYR A 124 2.66 3.13 8.84
N PHE A 125 2.87 1.84 8.54
CA PHE A 125 1.87 0.82 8.88
C PHE A 125 1.77 0.59 10.38
N ARG A 126 2.86 0.72 11.13
CA ARG A 126 2.83 0.72 12.61
C ARG A 126 2.03 1.90 13.16
N LEU A 127 2.12 3.08 12.53
CA LEU A 127 1.29 4.23 12.89
C LEU A 127 -0.19 3.97 12.61
N LEU A 128 -0.53 3.40 11.45
CA LEU A 128 -1.92 3.00 11.16
C LEU A 128 -2.46 1.98 12.17
N ASP A 129 -1.64 1.00 12.57
CA ASP A 129 -2.00 0.00 13.57
C ASP A 129 -2.25 0.64 14.95
N ARG A 130 -1.39 1.57 15.38
CA ARG A 130 -1.62 2.36 16.60
C ARG A 130 -2.90 3.19 16.53
N ILE A 131 -3.22 3.78 15.38
CA ILE A 131 -4.48 4.51 15.18
C ILE A 131 -5.68 3.57 15.31
N ALA A 132 -5.63 2.38 14.70
CA ALA A 132 -6.69 1.39 14.80
C ALA A 132 -6.92 0.93 16.25
N LYS A 133 -5.88 0.92 17.09
CA LYS A 133 -5.93 0.60 18.53
C LYS A 133 -6.30 1.80 19.42
N GLY A 134 -6.43 3.00 18.86
CA GLY A 134 -6.70 4.23 19.62
C GLY A 134 -5.49 4.78 20.38
N GLU A 135 -4.28 4.34 20.04
CA GLU A 135 -3.00 4.75 20.64
C GLU A 135 -2.36 5.94 19.90
N SER A 136 -2.90 6.31 18.74
CA SER A 136 -2.48 7.45 17.93
C SER A 136 -3.70 8.03 17.20
N THR A 137 -3.55 9.20 16.59
CA THR A 137 -4.68 9.95 16.00
C THR A 137 -4.54 10.13 14.49
N LEU A 138 -5.66 10.45 13.82
CA LEU A 138 -5.63 10.87 12.42
C LEU A 138 -4.84 12.17 12.20
N ALA A 139 -4.69 13.00 13.24
CA ALA A 139 -3.85 14.20 13.18
C ALA A 139 -2.36 13.82 13.11
N ASP A 140 -1.94 12.77 13.84
CA ASP A 140 -0.57 12.26 13.77
C ASP A 140 -0.26 11.70 12.37
N LEU A 141 -1.22 10.98 11.78
CA LEU A 141 -1.10 10.50 10.39
C LEU A 141 -1.00 11.66 9.40
N ALA A 142 -1.79 12.72 9.60
CA ALA A 142 -1.74 13.91 8.75
C ALA A 142 -0.41 14.66 8.88
N ALA A 143 0.16 14.73 10.08
CA ALA A 143 1.46 15.34 10.32
C ALA A 143 2.61 14.56 9.68
N ALA A 144 2.45 13.24 9.49
CA ALA A 144 3.47 12.34 8.95
C ALA A 144 3.38 12.12 7.42
N GLN A 145 2.47 12.82 6.71
CA GLN A 145 2.27 12.59 5.26
C GLN A 145 3.54 12.83 4.44
N GLU A 146 4.29 13.89 4.74
CA GLU A 146 5.55 14.20 4.05
C GLU A 146 6.65 13.17 4.37
N GLU A 147 6.72 12.70 5.62
CA GLU A 147 7.73 11.72 6.04
C GLU A 147 7.53 10.36 5.38
N PHE A 148 6.28 9.93 5.23
CA PHE A 148 5.92 8.64 4.65
C PHE A 148 5.49 8.72 3.18
N ASP A 149 5.62 9.90 2.57
CA ASP A 149 5.22 10.21 1.20
C ASP A 149 3.81 9.74 0.86
N ASN A 150 2.84 9.93 1.76
CA ASN A 150 1.48 9.40 1.60
C ASN A 150 0.43 10.48 1.82
N HIS A 151 0.02 11.14 0.74
CA HIS A 151 -0.84 12.31 0.80
C HIS A 151 -2.30 11.94 0.51
N PHE A 152 -3.14 12.00 1.53
CA PHE A 152 -4.56 11.64 1.39
C PHE A 152 -5.34 12.70 0.61
N VAL A 153 -6.27 12.24 -0.21
CA VAL A 153 -7.19 13.09 -0.98
C VAL A 153 -8.61 12.57 -0.85
N ASP A 154 -9.59 13.41 -1.13
CA ASP A 154 -10.95 12.93 -1.32
C ASP A 154 -11.13 12.40 -2.75
N ALA A 155 -11.88 11.31 -2.90
CA ALA A 155 -12.27 10.75 -4.18
C ALA A 155 -13.71 10.26 -4.09
N PRO A 156 -14.71 11.15 -4.25
CA PRO A 156 -16.12 10.80 -4.09
C PRO A 156 -16.57 9.65 -5.00
N ASN A 157 -16.04 9.57 -6.23
CA ASN A 157 -16.37 8.51 -7.17
C ASN A 157 -15.92 7.13 -6.67
N TRP A 158 -14.75 7.05 -6.02
CA TRP A 158 -14.27 5.82 -5.40
C TRP A 158 -15.21 5.39 -4.27
N TRP A 159 -15.54 6.30 -3.36
CA TRP A 159 -16.42 5.97 -2.25
C TRP A 159 -17.84 5.63 -2.69
N ALA A 160 -18.36 6.29 -3.72
CA ALA A 160 -19.63 5.93 -4.32
C ALA A 160 -19.60 4.50 -4.88
N GLU A 161 -18.57 4.14 -5.65
CA GLU A 161 -18.39 2.79 -6.19
C GLU A 161 -18.27 1.73 -5.09
N ARG A 162 -17.45 1.99 -4.06
CA ARG A 162 -17.28 1.08 -2.94
C ARG A 162 -18.57 0.88 -2.17
N ASN A 163 -19.27 1.96 -1.84
CA ASN A 163 -20.48 1.91 -1.01
C ASN A 163 -21.69 1.34 -1.75
N ALA A 164 -21.81 1.55 -3.07
CA ALA A 164 -22.89 0.96 -3.87
C ALA A 164 -22.84 -0.57 -3.90
N ASN A 165 -21.64 -1.13 -3.70
CA ASN A 165 -21.39 -2.57 -3.80
C ASN A 165 -21.06 -3.24 -2.45
N ARG A 166 -21.13 -2.52 -1.32
CA ARG A 166 -21.09 -3.12 0.02
C ARG A 166 -22.40 -3.87 0.27
N ARG A 167 -22.32 -5.16 0.59
CA ARG A 167 -23.44 -5.94 1.12
C ARG A 167 -23.48 -5.86 2.64
#